data_AF-A0A7X5ZV45-F1
#
_entry.id   AF-A0A7X5ZV45-F1
#
_cell.length_a   1.000
_cell.length_b   1.000
_cell.length_c   1.000
_cell.angle_alpha   90.00
_cell.angle_beta   90.00
_cell.angle_gamma   90.00
#
_symmetry.space_group_name_H-M   'P 1'
#
loop_
_entity.id
_entity.type
_entity.pdbx_description
1 polymer ?
#
loop_
_entity_poly.entity_id
_entity_poly.type
_entity_poly.pdbx_seq_one_letter_code
_entity_poly.pdbx_strand_id
1 'polypeptide(L)' 'MPRIITTSISLHAGPKPDTETLAQLSAGDSFEVLEFAGDHAWGVAPGHKLVGYVPAAMLERPAA' A
#
# COMPACT_ATOMS: atom_id res chain seq x y z
N MET A 1 -8.41 -6.05 4.74
CA MET A 1 -7.47 -6.68 5.68
C MET A 1 -6.35 -5.71 6.04
N PRO A 2 -6.19 -5.33 7.31
CA PRO A 2 -5.13 -4.42 7.72
C PRO A 2 -3.77 -5.09 7.59
N ARG A 3 -2.82 -4.36 7.02
CA ARG A 3 -1.40 -4.73 6.87
C ARG A 3 -0.53 -3.54 7.27
N ILE A 4 0.73 -3.81 7.56
CA ILE A 4 1.72 -2.78 7.88
C ILE A 4 2.71 -2.65 6.72
N ILE A 5 3.08 -1.41 6.41
CA ILE A 5 4.14 -1.09 5.46
C ILE A 5 5.50 -1.49 6.07
N THR A 6 6.30 -2.29 5.36
CA THR A 6 7.59 -2.79 5.87
C THR A 6 8.77 -1.86 5.59
N THR A 7 8.65 -0.99 4.58
CA THR A 7 9.67 -0.02 4.18
C THR A 7 8.99 1.22 3.58
N SER A 8 9.65 2.37 3.61
CA SER A 8 9.11 3.58 3.00
C SER A 8 8.85 3.39 1.50
N ILE A 9 7.64 3.71 1.05
CA ILE A 9 7.18 3.54 -0.33
C ILE A 9 6.25 4.68 -0.76
N SER A 10 6.02 4.80 -2.06
CA SER A 10 5.00 5.67 -2.61
C SER A 10 3.65 4.96 -2.71
N LEU A 11 2.59 5.67 -2.36
CA LEU A 11 1.21 5.33 -2.69
C LEU A 11 0.90 5.86 -4.09
N HIS A 12 0.45 5.00 -4.99
CA HIS A 12 0.21 5.35 -6.38
C HIS A 12 -1.29 5.40 -6.73
N ALA A 13 -1.67 6.28 -7.66
CA ALA A 13 -3.04 6.39 -8.16
C ALA A 13 -3.46 5.19 -9.02
N GLY A 14 -2.50 4.47 -9.60
CA GLY A 14 -2.74 3.25 -10.37
C GLY A 14 -1.75 2.13 -10.03
N PRO A 15 -1.97 0.93 -10.59
CA PRO A 15 -1.20 -0.28 -10.26
C PRO A 15 0.21 -0.29 -10.86
N LYS A 16 0.63 0.76 -11.59
CA LYS A 16 2.00 0.87 -12.11
C LYS A 16 2.77 1.94 -11.33
N PRO A 17 4.08 1.73 -11.08
CA PRO A 17 4.88 2.66 -10.28
C PRO A 17 5.16 4.01 -10.98
N ASP A 18 4.92 4.10 -12.30
CA ASP A 18 5.02 5.35 -13.06
C ASP A 18 3.73 6.19 -13.02
N THR A 19 2.67 5.70 -12.37
CA THR A 19 1.46 6.50 -12.14
C THR A 19 1.68 7.54 -11.06
N GLU A 20 0.81 8.55 -11.06
CA GLU A 20 0.80 9.65 -10.09
C GLU A 20 1.03 9.14 -8.65
N THR A 21 2.00 9.75 -7.97
CA THR A 21 2.26 9.51 -6.56
C THR A 21 1.31 10.37 -5.73
N LEU A 22 0.45 9.71 -4.95
CA LEU A 22 -0.54 10.35 -4.09
C LEU A 22 0.04 10.75 -2.72
N ALA A 23 0.92 9.91 -2.17
CA ALA A 23 1.57 10.14 -0.89
C ALA A 23 2.83 9.28 -0.72
N GLN A 24 3.67 9.62 0.24
CA GLN A 24 4.75 8.76 0.72
C GLN A 24 4.32 8.12 2.04
N LEU A 25 4.36 6.78 2.10
CA LEU A 25 4.10 5.99 3.30
C LEU A 25 5.43 5.57 3.91
N SER A 26 5.48 5.49 5.23
CA SER A 26 6.65 5.09 6.01
C SER A 26 6.53 3.65 6.50
N ALA A 27 7.67 3.02 6.79
CA ALA A 27 7.67 1.76 7.50
C ALA A 27 6.90 1.90 8.83
N GLY A 28 6.04 0.93 9.14
CA GLY A 28 5.15 0.97 10.31
C GLY A 28 3.78 1.58 10.05
N ASP A 29 3.55 2.24 8.91
CA ASP A 29 2.23 2.77 8.57
C ASP A 29 1.23 1.64 8.32
N SER A 30 0.00 1.85 8.78
CA SER A 30 -1.12 0.95 8.49
C SER A 30 -1.64 1.16 7.07
N PHE A 31 -1.94 0.06 6.40
CA PHE A 31 -2.58 0.02 5.09
C PHE A 31 -3.70 -1.04 5.08
N GLU A 32 -4.92 -0.60 4.84
CA GLU A 32 -6.10 -1.47 4.77
C GLU A 32 -6.23 -2.02 3.36
N VAL A 33 -5.78 -3.27 3.14
CA VAL A 33 -5.85 -3.92 1.83
C VAL A 33 -7.29 -4.31 1.52
N LEU A 34 -7.78 -3.85 0.38
CA LEU A 34 -9.09 -4.21 -0.15
C LEU A 34 -8.99 -5.34 -1.18
N GLU A 35 -7.97 -5.29 -2.05
CA GLU A 35 -7.75 -6.28 -3.10
C GLU A 35 -6.25 -6.48 -3.38
N PHE A 36 -5.86 -7.71 -3.73
CA PHE A 36 -4.56 -8.00 -4.36
C PHE A 36 -4.74 -8.19 -5.86
N ALA A 37 -3.98 -7.43 -6.66
CA ALA A 37 -3.99 -7.46 -8.11
C ALA A 37 -2.57 -7.74 -8.63
N GLY A 38 -2.25 -9.02 -8.83
CA GLY A 38 -0.89 -9.45 -9.17
C GLY A 38 0.11 -9.08 -8.07
N ASP A 39 1.13 -8.31 -8.44
CA ASP A 39 2.19 -7.88 -7.52
C ASP A 39 1.85 -6.62 -6.71
N HIS A 40 0.60 -6.12 -6.82
CA HIS A 40 0.15 -4.91 -6.16
C HIS A 40 -1.03 -5.19 -5.22
N ALA A 41 -1.18 -4.32 -4.24
CA ALA A 41 -2.34 -4.28 -3.36
C ALA A 41 -3.04 -2.93 -3.54
N TRP A 42 -4.35 -2.98 -3.74
CA TRP A 42 -5.21 -1.80 -3.68
C TRP A 42 -5.82 -1.68 -2.29
N GLY A 43 -5.82 -0.47 -1.74
CA GLY A 43 -6.29 -0.27 -0.38
C GLY A 43 -6.31 1.17 0.08
N VAL A 44 -6.56 1.34 1.38
CA VAL A 44 -6.67 2.63 2.05
C VAL A 44 -5.45 2.84 2.94
N ALA A 45 -4.81 4.01 2.85
CA ALA A 45 -3.81 4.48 3.80
C ALA A 45 -4.49 5.41 4.83
N PRO A 46 -4.90 4.92 6.02
CA PRO A 46 -5.76 5.69 6.93
C PRO A 46 -5.10 6.93 7.48
N GLY A 47 -3.77 6.88 7.73
CA GLY A 47 -2.98 8.04 8.18
C GLY A 47 -2.99 9.21 7.18
N HIS A 48 -3.13 8.91 5.89
CA HIS A 48 -3.18 9.90 4.82
C HIS A 48 -4.61 10.17 4.31
N LYS A 49 -5.60 9.36 4.71
CA LYS A 49 -6.98 9.41 4.20
C LYS A 49 -7.09 9.27 2.69
N LEU A 50 -6.18 8.48 2.10
CA LEU A 50 -6.09 8.26 0.66
C LEU A 50 -6.29 6.79 0.32
N VAL A 51 -6.76 6.56 -0.90
CA VAL A 51 -6.92 5.22 -1.50
C VAL A 51 -5.98 5.13 -2.68
N GLY A 52 -5.29 4.01 -2.82
CA GLY A 52 -4.34 3.82 -3.91
C GLY A 52 -3.70 2.44 -3.91
N TYR A 53 -2.61 2.34 -4.66
CA TYR A 53 -1.87 1.11 -4.89
C TYR A 53 -0.50 1.15 -4.23
N VAL A 54 -0.10 0.02 -3.67
CA VAL A 54 1.24 -0.23 -3.13
C VAL A 54 1.74 -1.59 -3.65
N PRO A 55 3.06 -1.83 -3.75
CA PRO A 55 3.57 -3.16 -4.06
C PRO A 55 3.23 -4.14 -2.94
N ALA A 56 2.64 -5.29 -3.28
CA ALA A 56 2.20 -6.27 -2.29
C ALA A 56 3.38 -6.84 -1.47
N ALA A 57 4.58 -6.89 -2.05
CA ALA A 57 5.82 -7.31 -1.39
C ALA A 57 6.25 -6.38 -0.23
N MET A 58 5.69 -5.17 -0.16
CA MET A 58 6.01 -4.15 0.86
C MET A 58 5.03 -4.20 2.04
N LEU A 59 4.08 -5.12 2.01
CA LEU A 59 3.14 -5.37 3.10
C LEU A 59 3.67 -6.51 3.97
N GLU A 60 3.53 -6.37 5.29
CA GLU A 60 3.78 -7.48 6.20
C GLU A 60 2.97 -8.71 5.80
N ARG A 61 3.58 -9.89 5.87
CA ARG A 61 2.90 -11.17 5.60
C ARG A 61 1.83 -11.41 6.66
N PRO A 62 0.71 -12.08 6.31
CA PRO A 62 -0.24 -12.48 7.34
C PRO A 62 0.45 -13.46 8.30
N ALA A 63 0.10 -13.39 9.59
CA ALA A 63 0.47 -14.44 10.54
C ALA A 63 -0.13 -15.77 10.05
N ALA A 64 0.69 -16.84 10.09
CA ALA A 64 0.30 -18.19 9.68
C ALA A 64 -0.75 -18.80 10.62
#